data_AF-A0A5Y4C9A1-F1
#
_entry.id   AF-A0A5Y4C9A1-F1
#
_cell.length_a   1.000
_cell.length_b   1.000
_cell.length_c   1.000
_cell.angle_alpha   90.00
_cell.angle_beta   90.00
_cell.angle_gamma   90.00
#
_symmetry.space_group_name_H-M   'P 1'
#
loop_
_entity.id
_entity.type
_entity.pdbx_description
1 polymer ?
#
loop_
_entity_poly.entity_id
_entity_poly.type
_entity_poly.pdbx_seq_one_letter_code
_entity_poly.pdbx_strand_id
1 'polypeptide(L)'
;MKIELNTTEQFISEAADSYNRYMNKRLRNQSVHFYHLLKNKEDMNEVIENIIKKTKNRFYGTEGEQEAERFSGNVNYAKVKQHLRQLWIVYKCVYR
;
A
#
# COMPACT_ATOMS: atom_id res chain seq x y z
N MET A 1 -9.01 -24.15 3.94
CA MET A 1 -8.04 -23.12 4.36
C MET A 1 -6.95 -23.08 3.30
N LYS A 2 -6.98 -22.09 2.40
CA LYS A 2 -5.96 -21.91 1.36
C LYS A 2 -4.91 -20.97 1.91
N ILE A 3 -3.89 -21.52 2.55
CA ILE A 3 -2.64 -20.80 2.76
C ILE A 3 -1.90 -20.87 1.42
N GLU A 4 -2.34 -20.07 0.45
CA GLU A 4 -1.49 -19.74 -0.68
C GLU A 4 -0.33 -18.92 -0.11
N LEU A 5 0.89 -19.44 -0.20
CA LEU A 5 2.12 -18.73 0.14
C LEU A 5 2.06 -17.33 -0.47
N ASN A 6 1.74 -16.32 0.34
CA ASN A 6 1.57 -14.96 -0.14
C ASN A 6 2.92 -14.46 -0.66
N THR A 7 3.08 -14.49 -1.98
CA THR A 7 4.28 -13.99 -2.65
C THR A 7 4.35 -12.48 -2.49
N THR A 8 5.56 -11.92 -2.55
CA THR A 8 5.75 -10.45 -2.57
C THR A 8 4.89 -9.79 -3.65
N GLU A 9 4.63 -10.48 -4.76
CA GLU A 9 3.84 -9.97 -5.88
C GLU A 9 2.34 -9.89 -5.56
N GLN A 10 1.77 -10.93 -4.92
CA GLN A 10 0.39 -10.88 -4.42
C GLN A 10 0.21 -9.74 -3.41
N PHE A 11 1.17 -9.57 -2.49
CA PHE A 11 1.14 -8.46 -1.54
C PHE A 11 1.21 -7.11 -2.25
N ILE A 12 2.07 -6.96 -3.26
CA ILE A 12 2.17 -5.74 -4.08
C ILE A 12 0.83 -5.45 -4.75
N SER A 13 0.18 -6.45 -5.35
CA SER A 13 -1.11 -6.28 -6.04
C SER A 13 -2.18 -5.71 -5.09
N GLU A 14 -2.34 -6.32 -3.91
CA GLU A 14 -3.34 -5.89 -2.93
C GLU A 14 -3.03 -4.51 -2.32
N ALA A 15 -1.75 -4.22 -2.10
CA ALA A 15 -1.29 -2.91 -1.65
C ALA A 15 -1.54 -1.84 -2.72
N ALA A 16 -1.26 -2.14 -3.99
CA ALA A 16 -1.47 -1.23 -5.12
C ALA A 16 -2.97 -0.93 -5.32
N ASP A 17 -3.84 -1.94 -5.23
CA ASP A 17 -5.28 -1.76 -5.32
C ASP A 17 -5.80 -0.89 -4.17
N SER A 18 -5.32 -1.14 -2.95
CA SER A 18 -5.65 -0.32 -1.79
C SER A 18 -5.18 1.12 -1.94
N TYR A 19 -3.98 1.32 -2.49
CA TYR A 19 -3.42 2.63 -2.83
C TYR A 19 -4.28 3.37 -3.85
N ASN A 20 -4.62 2.73 -4.97
CA ASN A 20 -5.44 3.33 -6.02
C ASN A 20 -6.83 3.70 -5.52
N ARG A 21 -7.48 2.83 -4.72
CA ARG A 21 -8.78 3.15 -4.10
C ARG A 21 -8.69 4.37 -3.19
N TYR A 22 -7.63 4.49 -2.38
CA TYR A 22 -7.40 5.65 -1.52
C TYR A 22 -7.23 6.93 -2.35
N MET A 23 -6.34 6.89 -3.35
CA MET A 23 -6.05 8.05 -4.20
C MET A 23 -7.28 8.51 -4.98
N ASN A 24 -8.02 7.59 -5.60
CA ASN A 24 -9.23 7.89 -6.35
C ASN A 24 -10.34 8.45 -5.46
N LYS A 25 -10.52 7.91 -4.25
CA LYS A 25 -11.50 8.44 -3.29
C LYS A 25 -11.14 9.86 -2.87
N ARG A 26 -9.85 10.13 -2.61
CA ARG A 26 -9.40 11.46 -2.20
C ARG A 26 -9.50 12.48 -3.32
N LEU A 27 -9.14 12.10 -4.55
CA LEU A 27 -9.31 12.94 -5.74
C LEU A 27 -10.77 13.37 -5.92
N ARG A 28 -11.72 12.43 -5.77
CA ARG A 28 -13.16 12.70 -5.92
C ARG A 28 -13.73 13.60 -4.83
N ASN A 29 -13.32 13.39 -3.58
CA ASN A 29 -13.98 14.01 -2.42
C ASN A 29 -13.24 15.24 -1.89
N GLN A 30 -11.94 15.35 -2.15
CA GLN A 30 -11.02 16.32 -1.53
C GLN A 30 -9.89 16.70 -2.50
N SER A 31 -10.24 17.12 -3.72
CA SER A 31 -9.29 17.39 -4.80
C SER A 31 -8.18 18.38 -4.40
N VAL A 32 -8.49 19.46 -3.68
CA VAL A 32 -7.48 20.42 -3.20
C VAL A 32 -6.45 19.75 -2.29
N HIS A 33 -6.90 18.98 -1.29
CA HIS A 33 -6.01 18.24 -0.40
C HIS A 33 -5.24 17.15 -1.13
N PHE A 34 -5.81 16.55 -2.18
CA PHE A 34 -5.12 15.57 -3.02
C PHE A 34 -3.89 16.19 -3.71
N TYR A 35 -4.00 17.38 -4.29
CA TYR A 35 -2.85 18.05 -4.92
C TYR A 35 -1.77 18.45 -3.91
N HIS A 36 -2.16 18.91 -2.71
CA HIS A 36 -1.19 19.17 -1.64
C HIS A 36 -0.49 17.90 -1.18
N LEU A 37 -1.24 16.82 -0.96
CA LEU A 37 -0.72 15.51 -0.60
C LEU A 37 0.32 15.03 -1.61
N LEU A 38 0.03 15.09 -2.92
CA LEU A 38 0.97 14.65 -3.95
C LEU A 38 2.31 15.40 -3.95
N LYS A 39 2.33 16.65 -3.46
CA LYS A 39 3.54 17.47 -3.36
C LYS A 39 4.32 17.21 -2.07
N ASN A 40 3.65 16.75 -1.01
CA ASN A 40 4.27 16.48 0.29
C ASN A 40 4.83 15.05 0.36
N LYS A 41 6.16 14.93 0.47
CA LYS A 41 6.85 13.65 0.58
C LYS A 41 6.57 12.93 1.91
N GLU A 42 6.44 13.65 3.01
CA GLU A 42 6.25 13.07 4.33
C GLU A 42 4.85 12.46 4.43
N ASP A 43 3.82 13.22 4.08
CA ASP A 43 2.43 12.74 4.03
C ASP A 43 2.29 11.52 3.11
N MET A 44 2.96 11.54 1.95
CA MET A 44 2.92 10.41 1.02
C MET A 44 3.64 9.17 1.54
N ASN A 45 4.75 9.32 2.26
CA ASN A 45 5.38 8.19 2.94
C ASN A 45 4.44 7.62 4.01
N GLU A 46 3.77 8.46 4.79
CA GLU A 46 2.80 8.02 5.78
C GLU A 46 1.64 7.24 5.16
N VAL A 47 1.09 7.73 4.03
CA VAL A 47 0.05 7.03 3.26
C VAL A 47 0.54 5.65 2.81
N ILE A 48 1.78 5.55 2.31
CA ILE A 48 2.39 4.29 1.88
C ILE A 48 2.52 3.31 3.06
N GLU A 49 3.06 3.75 4.20
CA GLU A 49 3.18 2.90 5.40
C GLU A 49 1.80 2.45 5.91
N ASN A 50 0.81 3.35 5.91
CA ASN A 50 -0.55 3.05 6.32
C ASN A 50 -1.22 2.01 5.40
N ILE A 51 -0.97 2.07 4.09
CA ILE A 51 -1.44 1.07 3.13
C ILE A 51 -0.78 -0.28 3.37
N ILE A 52 0.53 -0.31 3.58
CA ILE A 52 1.24 -1.56 3.90
C ILE A 52 0.68 -2.16 5.20
N LYS A 53 0.49 -1.37 6.26
CA LYS A 53 -0.07 -1.84 7.53
C LYS A 53 -1.49 -2.41 7.36
N LYS A 54 -2.35 -1.73 6.61
CA LYS A 54 -3.71 -2.24 6.33
C LYS A 54 -3.69 -3.51 5.49
N THR A 55 -2.76 -3.61 4.53
CA THR A 55 -2.59 -4.81 3.70
C THR A 55 -2.09 -5.97 4.54
N LYS A 56 -1.11 -5.77 5.43
CA LYS A 56 -0.66 -6.77 6.41
C LYS A 56 -1.83 -7.31 7.24
N ASN A 57 -2.67 -6.43 7.78
CA ASN A 57 -3.82 -6.85 8.59
C ASN A 57 -4.85 -7.66 7.79
N ARG A 58 -5.01 -7.41 6.47
CA ARG A 58 -5.88 -8.23 5.63
C ARG A 58 -5.29 -9.61 5.33
N PHE A 59 -3.98 -9.66 5.16
CA PHE A 59 -3.26 -10.91 4.84
C PHE A 59 -3.10 -11.81 6.05
N TYR A 60 -2.86 -11.24 7.23
CA TYR A 60 -2.47 -11.97 8.43
C TYR A 60 -3.46 -11.84 9.59
N GLY A 61 -4.41 -10.91 9.54
CA GLY A 61 -5.27 -10.57 10.69
C GLY A 61 -6.32 -11.59 11.09
N THR A 62 -6.30 -12.80 10.52
CA THR A 62 -7.10 -13.95 10.96
C THR A 62 -6.27 -15.08 11.59
N GLU A 63 -4.95 -15.02 11.47
CA GLU A 63 -4.03 -16.04 11.98
C GLU A 63 -3.25 -15.43 13.16
N GLY A 64 -3.05 -16.19 14.24
CA GLY A 64 -2.45 -15.68 15.47
C GLY A 64 -1.07 -15.03 15.25
N GLU A 65 -0.62 -14.19 16.19
CA GLU A 65 0.62 -13.39 16.08
C GLU A 65 1.85 -14.21 15.61
N GLN A 66 1.91 -15.49 15.96
CA GLN A 66 2.99 -16.41 15.59
C GLN A 66 2.95 -16.89 14.12
N GLU A 67 1.77 -17.05 13.51
CA GLU A 67 1.64 -17.40 12.08
C GLU A 67 1.85 -16.17 11.20
N ALA A 68 1.33 -15.01 11.63
CA ALA A 68 1.54 -13.72 10.99
C ALA A 68 3.03 -13.36 10.82
N GLU A 69 3.87 -13.63 11.83
CA GLU A 69 5.32 -13.42 11.74
C GLU A 69 6.00 -14.34 10.72
N ARG A 70 5.62 -15.63 10.69
CA ARG A 70 6.18 -16.60 9.73
C ARG A 70 5.83 -16.26 8.28
N PHE A 71 4.59 -15.85 8.00
CA PHE A 71 4.19 -15.47 6.64
C PHE A 71 4.69 -14.08 6.25
N SER A 72 4.77 -13.14 7.20
CA SER A 72 5.38 -11.82 7.01
C SER A 72 6.84 -11.92 6.55
N GLY A 73 7.59 -12.93 6.98
CA GLY A 73 8.97 -13.17 6.59
C GLY A 73 9.18 -13.39 5.08
N ASN A 74 8.14 -13.82 4.34
CA ASN A 74 8.23 -14.11 2.90
C ASN A 74 7.95 -12.88 2.01
N VAL A 75 7.48 -11.77 2.57
CA VAL A 75 7.20 -10.55 1.80
C VAL A 75 8.40 -9.61 1.86
N ASN A 76 8.98 -9.30 0.70
CA ASN A 76 10.00 -8.28 0.58
C ASN A 76 9.37 -6.87 0.64
N TYR A 77 9.23 -6.33 1.84
CA TYR A 77 8.62 -5.01 2.07
C TYR A 77 9.41 -3.86 1.44
N ALA A 78 10.71 -4.00 1.19
CA ALA A 78 11.48 -3.00 0.46
C ALA A 78 10.98 -2.89 -0.99
N LYS A 79 10.74 -4.03 -1.66
CA LYS A 79 10.15 -4.09 -3.00
C LYS A 79 8.71 -3.52 -3.01
N VAL A 80 7.91 -3.81 -1.98
CA VAL A 80 6.56 -3.23 -1.83
C VAL A 80 6.62 -1.70 -1.73
N LYS A 81 7.46 -1.15 -0.83
CA LYS A 81 7.63 0.30 -0.66
C LYS A 81 8.11 0.96 -1.95
N GLN A 82 9.05 0.33 -2.64
CA GLN A 82 9.54 0.81 -3.93
C GLN A 82 8.42 0.88 -4.97
N HIS A 83 7.59 -0.16 -5.08
CA HIS A 83 6.47 -0.18 -6.02
C HIS A 83 5.43 0.91 -5.73
N LEU A 84 5.05 1.10 -4.45
CA LEU A 84 4.11 2.15 -4.06
C LEU A 84 4.66 3.57 -4.31
N ARG A 85 5.98 3.76 -4.18
CA ARG A 85 6.64 5.02 -4.57
C ARG A 85 6.61 5.26 -6.08
N GLN A 86 6.73 4.21 -6.90
CA GLN A 86 6.57 4.32 -8.35
C GLN A 86 5.15 4.76 -8.71
N LEU A 87 4.13 4.20 -8.06
CA LEU A 87 2.74 4.65 -8.23
C LEU A 87 2.58 6.13 -7.85
N TRP A 88 3.16 6.56 -6.73
CA TRP A 88 3.15 7.98 -6.37
C TRP A 88 3.75 8.88 -7.45
N ILE A 89 4.88 8.49 -8.04
CA ILE A 89 5.49 9.22 -9.16
C ILE A 89 4.52 9.28 -10.36
N VAL A 90 3.85 8.17 -10.70
CA VAL A 90 2.85 8.14 -11.78
C VAL A 90 1.72 9.13 -11.49
N TYR A 91 1.14 9.14 -10.28
CA TYR A 91 0.10 10.10 -9.92
C TYR A 91 0.60 11.55 -9.98
N LYS A 92 1.82 11.84 -9.53
CA LYS A 92 2.41 13.18 -9.67
C LYS A 92 2.57 13.60 -11.13
N CYS A 93 2.86 12.68 -12.03
CA CYS A 93 3.00 12.98 -13.46
C CYS A 93 1.65 13.24 -14.13
N VAL A 94 0.61 12.47 -13.77
CA VAL A 94 -0.73 12.58 -14.38
C VAL A 94 -1.48 13.81 -13.87
N TYR A 95 -1.37 14.14 -12.58
CA TYR A 95 -2.17 15.17 -11.91
C TYR A 95 -1.34 16.41 -11.52
N ARG A 96 -0.42 16.80 -12.40
CA ARG A 96 0.57 17.85 -12.16
C ARG A 96 -0.04 19.25 -12.12
#